data_AF-A0A8I3A3I4-F1
#
_entry.id   AF-A0A8I3A3I4-F1
#
_cell.length_a   1.000
_cell.length_b   1.000
_cell.length_c   1.000
_cell.angle_alpha   90.00
_cell.angle_beta   90.00
_cell.angle_gamma   90.00
#
_symmetry.space_group_name_H-M   'P 1'
#
loop_
_entity.id
_entity.type
_entity.pdbx_description
1 polymer ?
#
loop_
_entity_poly.entity_id
_entity_poly.type
_entity_poly.pdbx_seq_one_letter_code
_entity_poly.pdbx_strand_id
1 'polypeptide(L)'
;MKEGTKLHKELEDEVHTTVRVEVVSKEDAFGLKVWNLIQGLRTLRDTGLTRELEVWGFVDGNLVNGVIDGLSYDHPDPEFEAELRQSQESQPSITDYFASQKPGMQRIPQVYLTDVKTRGKRSTANAAQLRPAKVQLFLYHRFLSVMAAEKLDYLRVFRRYNLDPDEPFSDSFIAQIASLHDDEFFDIDHPSDDEDVPKASGSQQPADGSQTSTASSAPDFIKYRTLRELLPLLVAELKQTLPHGADSVGRLLSVEYRYRADGSLIDNRIFPMDDGALDSYIGGTMQWWKAEREPKGVQIEDAWKCLYCEFAEVCTWRKSMDEGRLRSSRERLEVKRKNSGQ
;
A
#
# COMPACT_ATOMS: atom_id res chain seq x y z
N MET A 1 2.14 16.91 -11.72
CA MET A 1 2.95 15.75 -11.28
C MET A 1 3.90 16.15 -10.15
N LYS A 2 4.87 17.05 -10.36
CA LYS A 2 5.88 17.45 -9.35
C LYS A 2 5.32 17.81 -7.96
N GLU A 3 4.29 18.65 -7.91
CA GLU A 3 3.66 19.06 -6.65
C GLU A 3 2.94 17.92 -5.91
N GLY A 4 2.37 16.94 -6.64
CA GLY A 4 1.75 15.77 -6.01
C GLY A 4 2.81 14.88 -5.36
N THR A 5 3.93 14.65 -6.07
CA THR A 5 5.09 13.92 -5.54
C THR A 5 5.66 14.57 -4.28
N LYS A 6 5.65 15.91 -4.19
CA LYS A 6 6.10 16.62 -2.99
C LYS A 6 5.27 16.27 -1.76
N LEU A 7 3.94 16.26 -1.90
CA LEU A 7 3.04 15.92 -0.79
C LEU A 7 3.21 14.47 -0.36
N HIS A 8 3.31 13.52 -1.29
CA HIS A 8 3.57 12.11 -0.92
C HIS A 8 4.89 11.97 -0.18
N LYS A 9 5.93 12.65 -0.64
CA LYS A 9 7.22 12.68 0.05
C LYS A 9 7.11 13.29 1.46
N GLU A 10 6.39 14.40 1.60
CA GLU A 10 6.16 15.02 2.91
C GLU A 10 5.44 14.06 3.86
N LEU A 11 4.46 13.30 3.36
CA LEU A 11 3.78 12.26 4.15
C LEU A 11 4.71 11.09 4.49
N GLU A 12 5.51 10.61 3.52
CA GLU A 12 6.50 9.54 3.73
C GLU A 12 7.52 9.92 4.81
N ASP A 13 8.03 11.16 4.75
CA ASP A 13 8.99 11.72 5.70
C ASP A 13 8.38 11.88 7.13
N GLU A 14 7.06 11.70 7.33
CA GLU A 14 6.43 11.66 8.67
C GLU A 14 6.80 10.41 9.46
N VAL A 15 7.04 9.29 8.76
CA VAL A 15 7.25 7.96 9.37
C VAL A 15 8.60 7.33 8.99
N HIS A 16 9.24 7.82 7.93
CA HIS A 16 10.50 7.26 7.42
C HIS A 16 11.57 8.35 7.29
N THR A 17 12.83 7.96 7.51
CA THR A 17 13.98 8.81 7.19
C THR A 17 14.64 8.34 5.89
N THR A 18 14.73 9.21 4.89
CA THR A 18 15.39 8.86 3.62
C THR A 18 16.90 8.73 3.81
N VAL A 19 17.44 7.53 3.59
CA VAL A 19 18.89 7.28 3.56
C VAL A 19 19.35 6.92 2.15
N ARG A 20 20.54 7.39 1.77
CA ARG A 20 21.17 7.03 0.50
C ARG A 20 21.92 5.72 0.66
N VAL A 21 21.49 4.72 -0.10
CA VAL A 21 22.16 3.43 -0.23
C VAL A 21 22.76 3.32 -1.64
N GLU A 22 24.01 2.89 -1.71
CA GLU A 22 24.72 2.58 -2.94
C GLU A 22 24.27 1.22 -3.46
N VAL A 23 23.88 1.19 -4.74
CA VAL A 23 23.36 0.01 -5.41
C VAL A 23 24.27 -0.28 -6.59
N VAL A 24 24.93 -1.44 -6.57
CA VAL A 24 25.91 -1.84 -7.59
C VAL A 24 25.31 -2.90 -8.53
N SER A 25 24.49 -3.80 -7.99
CA SER A 25 23.84 -4.88 -8.74
C SER A 25 22.31 -4.73 -8.79
N LYS A 26 21.67 -5.49 -9.67
CA LYS A 26 20.20 -5.61 -9.71
C LYS A 26 19.67 -6.37 -8.48
N GLU A 27 20.50 -7.23 -7.90
CA GLU A 27 20.26 -7.93 -6.64
C GLU A 27 20.26 -6.95 -5.47
N ASP A 28 21.23 -6.03 -5.38
CA ASP A 28 21.24 -4.96 -4.37
C ASP A 28 19.98 -4.10 -4.46
N ALA A 29 19.60 -3.70 -5.68
CA ALA A 29 18.39 -2.93 -5.93
C ALA A 29 17.13 -3.64 -5.42
N PHE A 30 17.04 -4.96 -5.64
CA PHE A 30 15.90 -5.72 -5.17
C PHE A 30 16.00 -6.02 -3.66
N GLY A 31 17.19 -6.27 -3.15
CA GLY A 31 17.47 -6.45 -1.73
C GLY A 31 17.03 -5.23 -0.93
N LEU A 32 17.30 -4.02 -1.44
CA LEU A 32 16.82 -2.77 -0.86
C LEU A 32 15.29 -2.70 -0.78
N LYS A 33 14.59 -3.18 -1.81
CA LYS A 33 13.12 -3.23 -1.81
C LYS A 33 12.57 -4.17 -0.75
N VAL A 34 13.17 -5.36 -0.64
CA VAL A 34 12.81 -6.33 0.40
C VAL A 34 13.10 -5.77 1.78
N TRP A 35 14.22 -5.07 1.95
CA TRP A 35 14.58 -4.42 3.20
C TRP A 35 13.63 -3.29 3.57
N ASN A 36 13.30 -2.40 2.65
CA ASN A 36 12.33 -1.33 2.88
C ASN A 36 10.95 -1.87 3.25
N LEU A 37 10.54 -3.00 2.66
CA LEU A 37 9.32 -3.70 3.06
C LEU A 37 9.42 -4.24 4.50
N ILE A 38 10.53 -4.86 4.88
CA ILE A 38 10.77 -5.32 6.26
C ILE A 38 10.69 -4.15 7.24
N GLN A 39 11.36 -3.04 6.93
CA GLN A 39 11.32 -1.84 7.78
C GLN A 39 9.91 -1.26 7.86
N GLY A 40 9.22 -1.13 6.73
CA GLY A 40 7.83 -0.67 6.74
C GLY A 40 6.91 -1.54 7.59
N LEU A 41 7.12 -2.87 7.62
CA LEU A 41 6.38 -3.79 8.49
C LEU A 41 6.73 -3.61 9.98
N ARG A 42 7.99 -3.32 10.32
CA ARG A 42 8.44 -2.99 11.68
C ARG A 42 7.84 -1.67 12.15
N THR A 43 8.02 -0.60 11.35
CA THR A 43 7.41 0.71 11.60
C THR A 43 5.92 0.61 11.85
N LEU A 44 5.19 -0.18 11.05
CA LEU A 44 3.75 -0.40 11.26
C LEU A 44 3.45 -1.00 12.64
N ARG A 45 4.24 -1.96 13.11
CA ARG A 45 4.04 -2.55 14.45
C ARG A 45 4.39 -1.58 15.57
N ASP A 46 5.42 -0.75 15.38
CA ASP A 46 5.94 0.11 16.44
C ASP A 46 5.13 1.40 16.58
N THR A 47 4.72 2.00 15.46
CA THR A 47 4.03 3.31 15.45
C THR A 47 2.54 3.20 15.16
N GLY A 48 2.09 2.07 14.60
CA GLY A 48 0.72 1.87 14.13
C GLY A 48 0.44 2.39 12.72
N LEU A 49 1.41 3.01 12.05
CA LEU A 49 1.29 3.55 10.70
C LEU A 49 2.58 3.30 9.89
N THR A 50 2.43 2.90 8.64
CA THR A 50 3.54 2.91 7.68
C THR A 50 3.07 3.44 6.33
N ARG A 51 4.01 3.91 5.53
CA ARG A 51 3.76 4.50 4.21
C ARG A 51 4.70 3.92 3.16
N GLU A 52 4.30 4.06 1.91
CA GLU A 52 5.04 3.63 0.72
C GLU A 52 5.49 2.14 0.78
N LEU A 53 4.56 1.26 1.19
CA LEU A 53 4.85 -0.16 1.35
C LEU A 53 4.78 -0.91 0.01
N GLU A 54 5.89 -1.53 -0.42
CA GLU A 54 5.90 -2.34 -1.65
C GLU A 54 5.08 -3.63 -1.52
N VAL A 55 4.29 -3.95 -2.55
CA VAL A 55 3.54 -5.21 -2.66
C VAL A 55 3.69 -5.83 -4.04
N TRP A 56 3.68 -7.16 -4.09
CA TRP A 56 3.81 -7.93 -5.33
C TRP A 56 2.70 -8.95 -5.48
N GLY A 57 2.27 -9.16 -6.72
CA GLY A 57 1.36 -10.23 -7.05
C GLY A 57 1.32 -10.52 -8.54
N PHE A 58 0.51 -11.50 -8.91
CA PHE A 58 0.36 -11.92 -10.30
C PHE A 58 -1.05 -11.63 -10.80
N VAL A 59 -1.14 -11.04 -11.98
CA VAL A 59 -2.38 -10.83 -12.72
C VAL A 59 -2.27 -11.56 -14.04
N ASP A 60 -3.09 -12.59 -14.24
CA ASP A 60 -3.08 -13.41 -15.46
C ASP A 60 -1.67 -13.91 -15.84
N GLY A 61 -0.92 -14.36 -14.83
CA GLY A 61 0.44 -14.87 -14.96
C GLY A 61 1.55 -13.81 -15.09
N ASN A 62 1.20 -12.53 -15.22
CA ASN A 62 2.14 -11.41 -15.28
C ASN A 62 2.41 -10.87 -13.88
N LEU A 63 3.68 -10.59 -13.57
CA LEU A 63 4.06 -9.93 -12.33
C LEU A 63 3.59 -8.47 -12.36
N VAL A 64 2.92 -8.06 -11.30
CA VAL A 64 2.52 -6.69 -11.04
C VAL A 64 3.05 -6.31 -9.66
N ASN A 65 3.68 -5.16 -9.57
CA ASN A 65 4.12 -4.56 -8.32
C ASN A 65 3.34 -3.26 -8.07
N GLY A 66 3.17 -2.94 -6.80
CA GLY A 66 2.49 -1.74 -6.33
C GLY A 66 3.19 -1.17 -5.11
N VAL A 67 2.88 0.08 -4.79
CA VAL A 67 3.31 0.74 -3.57
C VAL A 67 2.07 1.30 -2.90
N ILE A 68 1.84 0.90 -1.65
CA ILE A 68 0.68 1.31 -0.86
C ILE A 68 1.04 2.60 -0.12
N ASP A 69 0.30 3.68 -0.39
CA ASP A 69 0.57 5.01 0.19
C ASP A 69 0.48 5.01 1.73
N GLY A 70 -0.44 4.23 2.31
CA GLY A 70 -0.59 4.12 3.76
C GLY A 70 -1.21 2.80 4.22
N LEU A 71 -0.67 2.26 5.31
CA LEU A 71 -1.21 1.13 6.08
C LEU A 71 -1.27 1.53 7.55
N SER A 72 -2.42 1.33 8.18
CA SER A 72 -2.63 1.68 9.60
C SER A 72 -3.45 0.62 10.33
N TYR A 73 -3.26 0.51 11.65
CA TYR A 73 -4.19 -0.24 12.52
C TYR A 73 -5.50 0.52 12.79
N ASP A 74 -5.52 1.84 12.55
CA ASP A 74 -6.71 2.65 12.77
C ASP A 74 -7.80 2.31 11.76
N HIS A 75 -9.00 2.07 12.27
CA HIS A 75 -10.17 1.82 11.42
C HIS A 75 -10.47 3.07 10.57
N PRO A 76 -10.68 2.93 9.24
CA PRO A 76 -10.87 4.09 8.35
C PRO A 76 -12.13 4.89 8.67
N ASP A 77 -13.09 4.27 9.36
CA ASP A 77 -14.32 4.89 9.87
C ASP A 77 -14.41 4.74 11.40
N PRO A 78 -13.82 5.66 12.18
CA PRO A 78 -13.82 5.55 13.64
C PRO A 78 -15.22 5.68 14.27
N GLU A 79 -16.11 6.45 13.64
CA GLU A 79 -17.49 6.64 14.11
C GLU A 79 -18.28 5.35 13.99
N PHE A 80 -18.22 4.72 12.81
CA PHE A 80 -18.84 3.42 12.59
C PHE A 80 -18.26 2.33 13.49
N GLU A 81 -16.95 2.36 13.75
CA GLU A 81 -16.34 1.41 14.68
C GLU A 81 -16.86 1.61 16.12
N ALA A 82 -17.01 2.86 16.55
CA ALA A 82 -17.58 3.18 17.85
C ALA A 82 -19.04 2.73 17.98
N GLU A 83 -19.86 2.93 16.94
CA GLU A 83 -21.25 2.45 16.87
C GLU A 83 -21.32 0.91 16.92
N LEU A 84 -20.42 0.21 16.21
CA LEU A 84 -20.32 -1.24 16.28
C LEU A 84 -19.94 -1.73 17.69
N ARG A 85 -19.01 -1.05 18.36
CA ARG A 85 -18.60 -1.38 19.73
C ARG A 85 -19.78 -1.21 20.71
N GLN A 86 -20.59 -0.15 20.54
CA GLN A 86 -21.78 0.11 21.37
C GLN A 86 -22.93 -0.87 21.08
N SER A 87 -23.16 -1.25 19.83
CA SER A 87 -24.27 -2.13 19.43
C SER A 87 -24.04 -3.61 19.77
N GLN A 88 -22.78 -4.05 19.86
CA GLN A 88 -22.44 -5.41 20.34
C GLN A 88 -22.83 -5.65 21.80
N GLU A 89 -23.04 -4.60 22.60
CA GLU A 89 -23.58 -4.71 23.96
C GLU A 89 -25.11 -4.88 23.99
N SER A 90 -25.83 -4.71 22.88
CA SER A 90 -27.29 -4.59 22.90
C SER A 90 -28.12 -5.37 21.86
N GLN A 91 -27.63 -5.73 20.66
CA GLN A 91 -28.34 -6.63 19.70
C GLN A 91 -27.42 -7.23 18.60
N PRO A 92 -27.65 -8.47 18.10
CA PRO A 92 -26.73 -9.16 17.17
C PRO A 92 -26.95 -8.90 15.65
N SER A 93 -27.71 -7.87 15.23
CA SER A 93 -28.35 -7.85 13.91
C SER A 93 -27.57 -7.23 12.72
N ILE A 94 -26.35 -6.69 12.89
CA ILE A 94 -25.63 -5.99 11.78
C ILE A 94 -24.38 -6.74 11.25
N THR A 95 -24.18 -7.98 11.70
CA THR A 95 -22.97 -8.79 11.47
C THR A 95 -22.84 -9.34 10.04
N ASP A 96 -23.91 -9.37 9.25
CA ASP A 96 -23.90 -9.94 7.89
C ASP A 96 -23.12 -9.10 6.85
N TYR A 97 -22.83 -7.81 7.13
CA TYR A 97 -22.04 -6.97 6.23
C TYR A 97 -20.53 -7.28 6.27
N PHE A 98 -20.05 -7.93 7.33
CA PHE A 98 -18.66 -8.37 7.52
C PHE A 98 -18.58 -9.89 7.43
N ALA A 99 -18.67 -10.42 6.22
CA ALA A 99 -18.68 -11.86 5.92
C ALA A 99 -17.36 -12.64 6.25
N SER A 100 -16.54 -12.14 7.18
CA SER A 100 -15.44 -12.88 7.81
C SER A 100 -15.65 -13.11 9.32
N GLN A 101 -16.61 -12.44 9.96
CA GLN A 101 -16.84 -12.55 11.40
C GLN A 101 -18.06 -13.42 11.70
N LYS A 102 -17.84 -14.74 11.82
CA LYS A 102 -18.85 -15.63 12.41
C LYS A 102 -19.19 -15.15 13.83
N PRO A 103 -20.47 -15.15 14.24
CA PRO A 103 -20.84 -14.77 15.61
C PRO A 103 -20.16 -15.72 16.61
N GLY A 104 -19.33 -15.16 17.50
CA GLY A 104 -18.55 -15.89 18.50
C GLY A 104 -17.04 -15.91 18.28
N MET A 105 -16.52 -15.36 17.17
CA MET A 105 -15.07 -15.27 16.94
C MET A 105 -14.50 -13.97 17.53
N GLN A 106 -13.36 -14.06 18.24
CA GLN A 106 -12.62 -12.89 18.73
C GLN A 106 -12.31 -11.94 17.56
N ARG A 107 -12.50 -10.63 17.75
CA ARG A 107 -12.13 -9.63 16.73
C ARG A 107 -10.63 -9.74 16.47
N ILE A 108 -10.30 -10.15 15.26
CA ILE A 108 -8.92 -10.21 14.78
C ILE A 108 -8.46 -8.76 14.51
N PRO A 109 -7.30 -8.32 15.03
CA PRO A 109 -6.71 -7.04 14.65
C PRO A 109 -6.47 -7.00 13.13
N GLN A 110 -6.88 -5.91 12.49
CA GLN A 110 -6.76 -5.72 11.05
C GLN A 110 -5.91 -4.50 10.72
N VAL A 111 -5.25 -4.55 9.56
CA VAL A 111 -4.53 -3.42 8.97
C VAL A 111 -5.33 -2.89 7.79
N TYR A 112 -5.55 -1.59 7.72
CA TYR A 112 -6.35 -0.93 6.69
C TYR A 112 -5.47 -0.18 5.69
N LEU A 113 -5.87 -0.22 4.42
CA LEU A 113 -5.15 0.42 3.31
C LEU A 113 -5.77 1.77 2.98
N THR A 114 -4.92 2.78 2.88
CA THR A 114 -5.28 4.12 2.41
C THR A 114 -4.47 4.49 1.17
N ASP A 115 -5.15 5.06 0.18
CA ASP A 115 -4.55 5.69 -0.99
C ASP A 115 -4.77 7.21 -0.92
N VAL A 116 -3.71 7.99 -1.12
CA VAL A 116 -3.75 9.45 -1.03
C VAL A 116 -3.74 10.03 -2.45
N LYS A 117 -4.77 10.82 -2.77
CA LYS A 117 -4.89 11.50 -4.07
C LYS A 117 -4.86 13.02 -3.90
N THR A 118 -3.88 13.65 -4.54
CA THR A 118 -3.78 15.12 -4.52
C THR A 118 -4.69 15.79 -5.56
N ARG A 119 -5.39 16.86 -5.15
CA ARG A 119 -6.24 17.65 -6.04
C ARG A 119 -5.84 19.12 -6.06
N GLY A 120 -5.91 19.72 -7.25
CA GLY A 120 -5.73 21.17 -7.43
C GLY A 120 -6.98 22.01 -7.13
N LYS A 121 -8.14 21.37 -6.91
CA LYS A 121 -9.39 22.02 -6.51
C LYS A 121 -9.90 21.38 -5.22
N ARG A 122 -10.47 22.20 -4.33
CA ARG A 122 -11.09 21.76 -3.06
C ARG A 122 -12.47 21.08 -3.24
N SER A 123 -12.93 20.84 -4.47
CA SER A 123 -14.17 20.09 -4.70
C SER A 123 -13.99 18.62 -4.30
N THR A 124 -15.09 17.93 -3.99
CA THR A 124 -15.11 16.47 -3.83
C THR A 124 -14.91 15.78 -5.18
N ALA A 125 -14.38 14.56 -5.17
CA ALA A 125 -14.24 13.75 -6.38
C ALA A 125 -15.61 13.14 -6.77
N ASN A 126 -15.90 13.08 -8.07
CA ASN A 126 -17.11 12.39 -8.52
C ASN A 126 -16.91 10.86 -8.51
N ALA A 127 -17.99 10.08 -8.51
CA ALA A 127 -17.93 8.62 -8.45
C ALA A 127 -17.12 8.00 -9.61
N ALA A 128 -17.14 8.62 -10.80
CA ALA A 128 -16.36 8.15 -11.95
C ALA A 128 -14.84 8.29 -11.74
N GLN A 129 -14.40 9.38 -11.09
CA GLN A 129 -13.00 9.64 -10.75
C GLN A 129 -12.46 8.71 -9.66
N LEU A 130 -13.34 8.09 -8.88
CA LEU A 130 -12.96 7.15 -7.82
C LEU A 130 -12.60 5.75 -8.37
N ARG A 131 -13.09 5.39 -9.57
CA ARG A 131 -12.92 4.05 -10.13
C ARG A 131 -11.45 3.60 -10.27
N PRO A 132 -10.51 4.42 -10.79
CA PRO A 132 -9.10 4.01 -10.86
C PRO A 132 -8.49 3.76 -9.47
N ALA A 133 -8.78 4.63 -8.50
CA ALA A 133 -8.30 4.48 -7.12
C ALA A 133 -8.87 3.20 -6.46
N LYS A 134 -10.16 2.90 -6.71
CA LYS A 134 -10.77 1.63 -6.28
C LYS A 134 -10.04 0.41 -6.83
N VAL A 135 -9.81 0.36 -8.14
CA VAL A 135 -9.11 -0.78 -8.77
C VAL A 135 -7.69 -0.90 -8.22
N GLN A 136 -6.98 0.22 -8.04
CA GLN A 136 -5.65 0.26 -7.46
C GLN A 136 -5.64 -0.35 -6.05
N LEU A 137 -6.49 0.14 -5.15
CA LEU A 137 -6.61 -0.37 -3.78
C LEU A 137 -7.05 -1.83 -3.74
N PHE A 138 -7.94 -2.26 -4.64
CA PHE A 138 -8.35 -3.66 -4.73
C PHE A 138 -7.18 -4.57 -5.12
N LEU A 139 -6.34 -4.15 -6.08
CA LEU A 139 -5.13 -4.88 -6.46
C LEU A 139 -4.15 -4.96 -5.29
N TYR A 140 -3.90 -3.83 -4.62
CA TYR A 140 -2.99 -3.75 -3.48
C TYR A 140 -3.44 -4.62 -2.33
N HIS A 141 -4.72 -4.55 -1.95
CA HIS A 141 -5.33 -5.42 -0.95
C HIS A 141 -5.11 -6.89 -1.30
N ARG A 142 -5.41 -7.28 -2.56
CA ARG A 142 -5.24 -8.66 -3.02
C ARG A 142 -3.78 -9.12 -2.94
N PHE A 143 -2.82 -8.28 -3.37
CA PHE A 143 -1.40 -8.62 -3.32
C PHE A 143 -0.91 -8.77 -1.88
N LEU A 144 -1.23 -7.82 -1.01
CA LEU A 144 -0.88 -7.90 0.41
C LEU A 144 -1.52 -9.13 1.07
N SER A 145 -2.80 -9.42 0.77
CA SER A 145 -3.49 -10.61 1.30
C SER A 145 -2.82 -11.92 0.88
N VAL A 146 -2.34 -12.02 -0.37
CA VAL A 146 -1.62 -13.19 -0.89
C VAL A 146 -0.24 -13.31 -0.24
N MET A 147 0.47 -12.20 -0.03
CA MET A 147 1.75 -12.16 0.68
C MET A 147 1.57 -12.58 2.15
N ALA A 148 0.60 -12.00 2.85
CA ALA A 148 0.27 -12.29 4.24
C ALA A 148 -0.12 -13.76 4.45
N ALA A 149 -0.85 -14.35 3.49
CA ALA A 149 -1.20 -15.77 3.51
C ALA A 149 -0.07 -16.72 3.07
N GLU A 150 1.15 -16.21 2.86
CA GLU A 150 2.32 -16.96 2.35
C GLU A 150 2.07 -17.69 1.02
N LYS A 151 1.21 -17.13 0.18
CA LYS A 151 0.85 -17.71 -1.12
C LYS A 151 1.62 -17.12 -2.30
N LEU A 152 2.44 -16.09 -2.07
CA LEU A 152 3.28 -15.48 -3.11
C LEU A 152 4.53 -16.34 -3.36
N ASP A 153 4.72 -16.77 -4.62
CA ASP A 153 5.97 -17.41 -5.06
C ASP A 153 7.04 -16.35 -5.35
N TYR A 154 7.85 -16.01 -4.35
CA TYR A 154 8.94 -15.04 -4.47
C TYR A 154 10.02 -15.47 -5.49
N LEU A 155 10.27 -16.77 -5.67
CA LEU A 155 11.23 -17.24 -6.68
C LEU A 155 10.72 -16.97 -8.10
N ARG A 156 9.40 -17.01 -8.32
CA ARG A 156 8.80 -16.55 -9.57
C ARG A 156 8.91 -15.04 -9.74
N VAL A 157 8.81 -14.25 -8.67
CA VAL A 157 9.05 -12.80 -8.71
C VAL A 157 10.50 -12.53 -9.16
N PHE A 158 11.48 -13.17 -8.52
CA PHE A 158 12.90 -13.04 -8.86
C PHE A 158 13.20 -13.40 -10.31
N ARG A 159 12.68 -14.53 -10.79
CA ARG A 159 12.82 -14.94 -12.20
C ARG A 159 12.27 -13.89 -13.17
N ARG A 160 11.16 -13.23 -12.83
CA ARG A 160 10.53 -12.24 -13.73
C ARG A 160 11.33 -10.93 -13.81
N TYR A 161 12.09 -10.60 -12.76
CA TYR A 161 13.10 -9.54 -12.75
C TYR A 161 14.48 -9.99 -13.26
N ASN A 162 14.63 -11.27 -13.65
CA ASN A 162 15.89 -11.87 -14.06
C ASN A 162 16.97 -11.77 -12.98
N LEU A 163 16.60 -11.98 -11.71
CA LEU A 163 17.51 -11.97 -10.55
C LEU A 163 18.01 -13.38 -10.24
N ASP A 164 19.26 -13.47 -9.79
CA ASP A 164 19.79 -14.69 -9.18
C ASP A 164 19.61 -14.60 -7.65
N PRO A 165 18.80 -15.48 -7.01
CA PRO A 165 18.57 -15.40 -5.57
C PRO A 165 19.80 -15.73 -4.73
N ASP A 166 20.80 -16.39 -5.31
CA ASP A 166 22.01 -16.88 -4.66
C ASP A 166 23.24 -15.99 -4.92
N GLU A 167 23.10 -14.99 -5.80
CA GLU A 167 24.15 -14.00 -6.05
C GLU A 167 24.33 -13.12 -4.78
N PRO A 168 25.57 -12.94 -4.30
CA PRO A 168 25.84 -12.15 -3.12
C PRO A 168 25.57 -10.66 -3.40
N PHE A 169 25.03 -9.98 -2.39
CA PHE A 169 24.99 -8.52 -2.38
C PHE A 169 26.40 -7.93 -2.36
N SER A 170 26.53 -6.70 -2.86
CA SER A 170 27.81 -5.99 -2.79
C SER A 170 28.21 -5.66 -1.35
N ASP A 171 29.52 -5.67 -1.07
CA ASP A 171 30.04 -5.36 0.27
C ASP A 171 29.64 -3.95 0.74
N SER A 172 29.58 -2.97 -0.18
CA SER A 172 29.13 -1.60 0.12
C SER A 172 27.67 -1.57 0.54
N PHE A 173 26.81 -2.32 -0.16
CA PHE A 173 25.39 -2.45 0.20
C PHE A 173 25.23 -3.09 1.58
N ILE A 174 25.91 -4.22 1.84
CA ILE A 174 25.84 -4.93 3.13
C ILE A 174 26.29 -4.00 4.27
N ALA A 175 27.40 -3.28 4.09
CA ALA A 175 27.94 -2.38 5.10
C ALA A 175 26.97 -1.23 5.44
N GLN A 176 26.34 -0.63 4.43
CA GLN A 176 25.40 0.48 4.63
C GLN A 176 24.10 0.04 5.31
N ILE A 177 23.53 -1.09 4.91
CA ILE A 177 22.31 -1.59 5.56
C ILE A 177 22.59 -2.07 6.98
N ALA A 178 23.74 -2.70 7.23
CA ALA A 178 24.13 -3.10 8.59
C ALA A 178 24.27 -1.91 9.53
N SER A 179 24.90 -0.81 9.10
CA SER A 179 25.00 0.41 9.92
C SER A 179 23.65 1.03 10.24
N LEU A 180 22.69 0.95 9.32
CA LEU A 180 21.35 1.51 9.54
C LEU A 180 20.54 0.73 10.57
N HIS A 181 20.79 -0.57 10.68
CA HIS A 181 20.16 -1.39 11.71
C HIS A 181 20.72 -1.09 13.11
N ASP A 182 21.97 -0.64 13.23
CA ASP A 182 22.56 -0.32 14.53
C ASP A 182 22.02 1.00 15.09
N ASP A 183 21.65 1.96 14.23
CA ASP A 183 21.14 3.29 14.64
C ASP A 183 19.67 3.27 15.13
N GLU A 184 18.86 2.27 14.74
CA GLU A 184 17.44 2.16 15.18
C GLU A 184 17.26 1.47 16.55
N PHE A 185 18.31 0.85 17.11
CA PHE A 185 18.25 0.15 18.39
C PHE A 185 18.80 0.94 19.60
N PHE A 186 19.24 2.18 19.41
CA PHE A 186 19.64 3.07 20.52
C PHE A 186 18.57 4.14 20.75
N ASP A 187 17.51 3.81 21.50
CA ASP A 187 16.81 4.72 22.42
C ASP A 187 15.61 4.06 23.12
N ILE A 188 15.75 2.82 23.61
CA ILE A 188 14.94 2.36 24.75
C ILE A 188 15.84 1.53 25.67
N ASP A 189 16.38 2.19 26.71
CA ASP A 189 16.58 1.53 27.99
C ASP A 189 16.33 2.52 29.14
N HIS A 190 15.13 2.33 29.71
CA HIS A 190 14.69 2.41 31.09
C HIS A 190 14.74 3.71 31.94
N PRO A 191 13.71 3.90 32.79
CA PRO A 191 13.53 5.08 33.62
C PRO A 191 14.59 5.11 34.73
N SER A 192 15.15 6.28 34.97
CA SER A 192 15.94 6.56 36.16
C SER A 192 15.02 6.51 37.39
N ASP A 193 15.05 5.39 38.11
CA ASP A 193 14.65 5.35 39.51
C ASP A 193 15.67 6.19 40.32
N ASP A 194 15.38 7.47 40.47
CA ASP A 194 16.03 8.33 41.46
C ASP A 194 15.44 8.03 42.85
N GLU A 195 16.02 7.08 43.58
CA GLU A 195 15.98 7.09 45.03
C GLU A 195 17.31 7.62 45.59
N ASP A 196 17.18 8.75 46.26
CA ASP A 196 18.20 9.53 46.94
C ASP A 196 18.73 8.82 48.20
N VAL A 197 19.89 9.28 48.71
CA VAL A 197 20.52 9.07 50.05
C VAL A 197 21.94 8.43 50.07
N PRO A 198 22.92 8.93 50.88
CA PRO A 198 24.29 9.14 50.42
C PRO A 198 25.43 8.34 51.12
N LYS A 199 26.58 8.34 50.41
CA LYS A 199 28.01 8.12 50.77
C LYS A 199 28.42 7.69 52.19
N ALA A 200 29.27 6.65 52.26
CA ALA A 200 30.41 6.58 53.17
C ALA A 200 31.59 5.72 52.61
N SER A 201 32.79 6.12 53.00
CA SER A 201 34.16 5.77 52.53
C SER A 201 34.64 4.31 52.69
N GLY A 202 35.65 3.91 51.89
CA GLY A 202 36.63 2.88 52.31
C GLY A 202 37.42 2.12 51.23
N SER A 203 38.71 2.45 51.09
CA SER A 203 39.88 1.56 50.85
C SER A 203 39.98 0.54 49.68
N GLN A 204 40.92 0.84 48.77
CA GLN A 204 42.04 0.02 48.24
C GLN A 204 41.91 -1.49 47.92
N GLN A 205 42.28 -1.79 46.64
CA GLN A 205 43.14 -2.88 46.13
C GLN A 205 42.52 -4.18 45.54
N PRO A 206 43.23 -4.87 44.61
CA PRO A 206 42.71 -5.28 43.30
C PRO A 206 42.61 -6.79 43.11
N ALA A 207 41.76 -7.26 42.18
CA ALA A 207 41.94 -8.57 41.52
C ALA A 207 40.99 -8.76 40.33
N ASP A 208 41.52 -9.51 39.36
CA ASP A 208 40.86 -10.27 38.30
C ASP A 208 40.12 -9.55 37.17
N GLY A 209 40.87 -9.35 36.08
CA GLY A 209 40.34 -9.24 34.74
C GLY A 209 39.72 -10.58 34.30
N SER A 210 38.45 -10.77 34.62
CA SER A 210 37.55 -11.59 33.81
C SER A 210 36.92 -10.69 32.78
N GLN A 211 37.55 -10.57 31.61
CA GLN A 211 36.89 -10.06 30.41
C GLN A 211 35.82 -11.08 30.01
N THR A 212 34.65 -11.01 30.65
CA THR A 212 33.41 -11.49 30.05
C THR A 212 33.15 -10.61 28.84
N SER A 213 33.69 -11.03 27.70
CA SER A 213 33.27 -10.54 26.40
C SER A 213 31.78 -10.84 26.26
N THR A 214 30.94 -9.88 26.63
CA THR A 214 29.59 -9.77 26.12
C THR A 214 29.74 -9.77 24.60
N ALA A 215 29.42 -10.91 23.99
CA ALA A 215 29.34 -11.04 22.55
C ALA A 215 28.28 -10.05 22.09
N SER A 216 28.72 -8.91 21.57
CA SER A 216 27.90 -8.05 20.74
C SER A 216 27.41 -8.92 19.58
N SER A 217 26.14 -9.30 19.62
CA SER A 217 25.48 -9.94 18.49
C SER A 217 25.68 -9.01 17.29
N ALA A 218 26.44 -9.46 16.30
CA ALA A 218 26.58 -8.74 15.05
C ALA A 218 25.18 -8.39 14.52
N PRO A 219 24.95 -7.19 13.95
CA PRO A 219 23.63 -6.77 13.48
C PRO A 219 23.02 -7.84 12.59
N ASP A 220 21.73 -8.15 12.82
CA ASP A 220 21.01 -9.26 12.18
C ASP A 220 21.14 -9.25 10.65
N PHE A 221 21.39 -8.08 10.03
CA PHE A 221 21.58 -7.96 8.59
C PHE A 221 22.90 -8.49 8.04
N ILE A 222 23.98 -8.55 8.84
CA ILE A 222 25.26 -9.17 8.41
C ILE A 222 25.06 -10.66 8.06
N LYS A 223 23.98 -11.26 8.57
CA LYS A 223 23.58 -12.63 8.29
C LYS A 223 22.97 -12.82 6.88
N TYR A 224 22.39 -11.79 6.29
CA TYR A 224 21.64 -11.91 5.03
C TYR A 224 22.47 -11.33 3.88
N ARG A 225 23.22 -12.19 3.20
CA ARG A 225 24.13 -11.81 2.10
C ARG A 225 23.54 -12.01 0.72
N THR A 226 22.41 -12.69 0.61
CA THR A 226 21.72 -12.97 -0.66
C THR A 226 20.22 -12.72 -0.52
N LEU A 227 19.52 -12.59 -1.65
CA LEU A 227 18.06 -12.53 -1.67
C LEU A 227 17.43 -13.78 -1.05
N ARG A 228 18.02 -14.96 -1.29
CA ARG A 228 17.54 -16.23 -0.71
C ARG A 228 17.60 -16.21 0.81
N GLU A 229 18.66 -15.68 1.39
CA GLU A 229 18.83 -15.58 2.83
C GLU A 229 17.91 -14.51 3.45
N LEU A 230 17.63 -13.42 2.73
CA LEU A 230 16.77 -12.34 3.20
C LEU A 230 15.28 -12.71 3.19
N LEU A 231 14.85 -13.61 2.31
CA LEU A 231 13.44 -14.01 2.18
C LEU A 231 12.82 -14.59 3.47
N PRO A 232 13.46 -15.54 4.19
CA PRO A 232 12.95 -16.01 5.48
C PRO A 232 12.68 -14.89 6.48
N LEU A 233 13.51 -13.85 6.52
CA LEU A 233 13.28 -12.69 7.38
C LEU A 233 12.01 -11.95 6.93
N LEU A 234 11.86 -11.65 5.64
CA LEU A 234 10.64 -11.02 5.13
C LEU A 234 9.38 -11.81 5.50
N VAL A 235 9.41 -13.13 5.34
CA VAL A 235 8.28 -14.00 5.68
C VAL A 235 7.98 -13.98 7.19
N ALA A 236 9.01 -13.98 8.04
CA ALA A 236 8.83 -13.87 9.49
C ALA A 236 8.21 -12.53 9.89
N GLU A 237 8.69 -11.43 9.29
CA GLU A 237 8.18 -10.07 9.54
C GLU A 237 6.73 -9.92 9.08
N LEU A 238 6.37 -10.48 7.92
CA LEU A 238 4.98 -10.55 7.45
C LEU A 238 4.08 -11.32 8.42
N LYS A 239 4.53 -12.48 8.93
CA LYS A 239 3.77 -13.26 9.92
C LYS A 239 3.57 -12.51 11.22
N GLN A 240 4.60 -11.80 11.68
CA GLN A 240 4.53 -11.07 12.93
C GLN A 240 3.58 -9.88 12.82
N THR A 241 3.59 -9.16 11.69
CA THR A 241 2.70 -8.02 11.45
C THR A 241 1.28 -8.46 11.08
N LEU A 242 1.11 -9.57 10.36
CA LEU A 242 -0.16 -10.08 9.83
C LEU A 242 -0.39 -11.55 10.28
N PRO A 243 -0.59 -11.79 11.59
CA PRO A 243 -0.59 -13.14 12.17
C PRO A 243 -1.74 -14.04 11.72
N HIS A 244 -2.80 -13.48 11.15
CA HIS A 244 -3.95 -14.21 10.60
C HIS A 244 -3.94 -14.23 9.07
N GLY A 245 -2.78 -13.97 8.45
CA GLY A 245 -2.60 -13.99 7.01
C GLY A 245 -3.54 -13.02 6.30
N ALA A 246 -4.32 -13.51 5.32
CA ALA A 246 -5.26 -12.67 4.59
C ALA A 246 -6.34 -12.02 5.48
N ASP A 247 -6.71 -12.65 6.60
CA ASP A 247 -7.75 -12.11 7.50
C ASP A 247 -7.24 -10.93 8.35
N SER A 248 -5.91 -10.77 8.46
CA SER A 248 -5.29 -9.57 9.05
C SER A 248 -5.36 -8.35 8.13
N VAL A 249 -5.67 -8.52 6.85
CA VAL A 249 -5.83 -7.39 5.91
C VAL A 249 -7.30 -6.94 5.92
N GLY A 250 -7.52 -5.70 6.36
CA GLY A 250 -8.85 -5.11 6.49
C GLY A 250 -9.54 -4.99 5.13
N ARG A 251 -10.81 -5.42 5.08
CA ARG A 251 -11.62 -5.35 3.85
C ARG A 251 -12.23 -3.97 3.60
N LEU A 252 -12.10 -3.01 4.51
CA LEU A 252 -12.46 -1.62 4.26
C LEU A 252 -11.24 -0.85 3.77
N LEU A 253 -11.44 -0.10 2.69
CA LEU A 253 -10.38 0.61 1.98
C LEU A 253 -10.76 2.09 1.92
N SER A 254 -9.76 2.96 2.06
CA SER A 254 -9.94 4.42 2.10
C SER A 254 -9.18 5.12 0.99
N VAL A 255 -9.81 6.12 0.39
CA VAL A 255 -9.14 7.09 -0.50
C VAL A 255 -9.25 8.47 0.11
N GLU A 256 -8.10 9.04 0.48
CA GLU A 256 -8.00 10.40 0.98
C GLU A 256 -7.70 11.38 -0.14
N TYR A 257 -8.59 12.34 -0.36
CA TYR A 257 -8.33 13.44 -1.27
C TYR A 257 -7.73 14.60 -0.49
N ARG A 258 -6.50 14.97 -0.78
CA ARG A 258 -5.80 16.09 -0.13
C ARG A 258 -5.60 17.27 -1.07
N TYR A 259 -5.73 18.48 -0.55
CA TYR A 259 -5.49 19.70 -1.30
C TYR A 259 -4.00 19.89 -1.53
N ARG A 260 -3.63 20.07 -2.80
CA ARG A 260 -2.22 20.02 -3.19
C ARG A 260 -1.37 21.17 -2.61
N ALA A 261 -1.98 22.31 -2.31
CA ALA A 261 -1.21 23.48 -1.88
C ALA A 261 -0.79 23.44 -0.40
N ASP A 262 -1.61 22.82 0.47
CA ASP A 262 -1.39 22.85 1.93
C ASP A 262 -1.56 21.47 2.60
N GLY A 263 -1.83 20.41 1.84
CA GLY A 263 -1.99 19.05 2.37
C GLY A 263 -3.32 18.79 3.09
N SER A 264 -4.20 19.80 3.21
CA SER A 264 -5.46 19.66 3.95
C SER A 264 -6.39 18.60 3.35
N LEU A 265 -7.04 17.82 4.21
CA LEU A 265 -8.01 16.82 3.79
C LEU A 265 -9.25 17.51 3.17
N ILE A 266 -9.63 17.06 1.98
CA ILE A 266 -10.81 17.53 1.24
C ILE A 266 -11.98 16.56 1.43
N ASP A 267 -11.72 15.26 1.26
CA ASP A 267 -12.74 14.21 1.22
C ASP A 267 -12.06 12.88 1.58
N ASN A 268 -12.75 12.00 2.32
CA ASN A 268 -12.32 10.64 2.58
C ASN A 268 -13.41 9.68 2.08
N ARG A 269 -13.06 8.79 1.16
CA ARG A 269 -13.99 7.82 0.57
C ARG A 269 -13.66 6.43 1.05
N ILE A 270 -14.56 5.87 1.84
CA ILE A 270 -14.45 4.53 2.39
C ILE A 270 -15.36 3.60 1.60
N PHE A 271 -14.87 2.41 1.26
CA PHE A 271 -15.65 1.39 0.57
C PHE A 271 -15.10 -0.01 0.84
N PRO A 272 -15.94 -1.05 0.76
CA PRO A 272 -15.48 -2.42 0.95
C PRO A 272 -14.71 -2.94 -0.28
N MET A 273 -13.78 -3.85 -0.01
CA MET A 273 -13.11 -4.68 -0.99
C MET A 273 -14.13 -5.59 -1.70
N ASP A 274 -14.16 -5.47 -3.03
CA ASP A 274 -15.03 -6.26 -3.90
C ASP A 274 -14.18 -7.10 -4.87
N ASP A 275 -13.96 -8.36 -4.47
CA ASP A 275 -13.19 -9.33 -5.26
C ASP A 275 -13.83 -9.61 -6.62
N GLY A 276 -15.17 -9.71 -6.67
CA GLY A 276 -15.90 -10.00 -7.90
C GLY A 276 -15.84 -8.84 -8.90
N ALA A 277 -15.93 -7.59 -8.43
CA ALA A 277 -15.74 -6.42 -9.26
C ALA A 277 -14.29 -6.31 -9.76
N LEU A 278 -13.29 -6.63 -8.93
CA LEU A 278 -11.90 -6.68 -9.35
C LEU A 278 -11.67 -7.75 -10.43
N ASP A 279 -12.17 -8.98 -10.22
CA ASP A 279 -12.05 -10.08 -11.18
C ASP A 279 -12.71 -9.74 -12.51
N SER A 280 -13.91 -9.15 -12.47
CA SER A 280 -14.62 -8.69 -13.67
C SER A 280 -13.83 -7.61 -14.41
N TYR A 281 -13.22 -6.66 -13.67
CA TYR A 281 -12.41 -5.60 -14.25
C TYR A 281 -11.13 -6.14 -14.91
N ILE A 282 -10.38 -6.97 -14.19
CA ILE A 282 -9.16 -7.61 -14.69
C ILE A 282 -9.49 -8.48 -15.90
N GLY A 283 -10.49 -9.36 -15.80
CA GLY A 283 -10.89 -10.26 -16.87
C GLY A 283 -11.26 -9.51 -18.15
N GLY A 284 -12.11 -8.49 -18.06
CA GLY A 284 -12.50 -7.67 -19.22
C GLY A 284 -11.35 -6.85 -19.82
N THR A 285 -10.34 -6.52 -19.01
CA THR A 285 -9.11 -5.82 -19.45
C THR A 285 -8.15 -6.79 -20.12
N MET A 286 -7.94 -7.98 -19.55
CA MET A 286 -7.06 -9.00 -20.12
C MET A 286 -7.60 -9.58 -21.43
N GLN A 287 -8.92 -9.75 -21.57
CA GLN A 287 -9.54 -10.11 -22.85
C GLN A 287 -9.16 -9.12 -23.97
N TRP A 288 -9.10 -7.82 -23.65
CA TRP A 288 -8.68 -6.82 -24.62
C TRP A 288 -7.19 -6.96 -24.95
N TRP A 289 -6.32 -7.10 -23.94
CA TRP A 289 -4.88 -7.31 -24.15
C TRP A 289 -4.54 -8.59 -24.94
N LYS A 290 -5.34 -9.64 -24.79
CA LYS A 290 -5.22 -10.90 -25.53
C LYS A 290 -5.87 -10.88 -26.92
N ALA A 291 -6.43 -9.73 -27.33
CA ALA A 291 -7.22 -9.60 -28.56
C ALA A 291 -8.45 -10.54 -28.63
N GLU A 292 -8.99 -10.96 -27.48
CA GLU A 292 -10.23 -11.75 -27.36
C GLU A 292 -11.48 -10.85 -27.34
N ARG A 293 -11.29 -9.53 -27.22
CA ARG A 293 -12.35 -8.52 -27.17
C ARG A 293 -11.95 -7.26 -27.92
N GLU A 294 -12.85 -6.73 -28.75
CA GLU A 294 -12.72 -5.42 -29.39
C GLU A 294 -12.55 -4.27 -28.38
N PRO A 295 -11.79 -3.19 -28.70
CA PRO A 295 -11.68 -2.02 -27.84
C PRO A 295 -13.06 -1.41 -27.57
N LYS A 296 -13.28 -1.01 -26.31
CA LYS A 296 -14.47 -0.24 -25.91
C LYS A 296 -14.02 1.18 -25.60
N GLY A 297 -14.81 2.16 -26.02
CA GLY A 297 -14.58 3.54 -25.65
C GLY A 297 -14.68 3.78 -24.15
N VAL A 298 -14.13 4.92 -23.72
CA VAL A 298 -14.25 5.38 -22.34
C VAL A 298 -15.71 5.66 -21.99
N GLN A 299 -16.01 5.70 -20.69
CA GLN A 299 -17.30 6.21 -20.23
C GLN A 299 -17.44 7.70 -20.61
N ILE A 300 -18.67 8.19 -20.75
CA ILE A 300 -18.93 9.55 -21.23
C ILE A 300 -18.30 10.59 -20.30
N GLU A 301 -18.27 10.33 -19.00
CA GLU A 301 -17.67 11.18 -17.97
C GLU A 301 -16.15 11.28 -18.12
N ASP A 302 -15.54 10.30 -18.77
CA ASP A 302 -14.11 10.22 -19.07
C ASP A 302 -13.78 10.66 -20.51
N ALA A 303 -14.77 11.08 -21.31
CA ALA A 303 -14.55 11.49 -22.69
C ALA A 303 -13.63 12.72 -22.83
N TRP A 304 -13.45 13.51 -21.75
CA TRP A 304 -12.45 14.58 -21.71
C TRP A 304 -11.03 14.04 -21.94
N LYS A 305 -10.77 12.76 -21.60
CA LYS A 305 -9.48 12.10 -21.87
C LYS A 305 -9.16 12.00 -23.36
N CYS A 306 -10.20 11.98 -24.19
CA CYS A 306 -10.04 11.92 -25.62
C CYS A 306 -9.46 13.22 -26.22
N LEU A 307 -9.43 14.34 -25.48
CA LEU A 307 -8.89 15.63 -25.96
C LEU A 307 -7.37 15.61 -26.20
N TYR A 308 -6.66 14.68 -25.56
CA TYR A 308 -5.21 14.52 -25.67
C TYR A 308 -4.84 13.10 -26.11
N CYS A 309 -5.80 12.33 -26.62
CA CYS A 309 -5.57 10.99 -27.13
C CYS A 309 -4.95 11.07 -28.54
N GLU A 310 -3.76 10.49 -28.71
CA GLU A 310 -3.05 10.45 -30.00
C GLU A 310 -3.85 9.73 -31.11
N PHE A 311 -4.74 8.82 -30.72
CA PHE A 311 -5.60 8.07 -31.64
C PHE A 311 -6.96 8.74 -31.89
N ALA A 312 -7.19 9.97 -31.41
CA ALA A 312 -8.50 10.62 -31.46
C ALA A 312 -9.09 10.69 -32.88
N GLU A 313 -8.25 10.98 -33.88
CA GLU A 313 -8.65 11.11 -35.29
C GLU A 313 -9.15 9.80 -35.93
N VAL A 314 -8.58 8.67 -35.50
CA VAL A 314 -8.91 7.34 -36.03
C VAL A 314 -9.86 6.54 -35.13
N CYS A 315 -10.20 7.07 -33.95
CA CYS A 315 -11.02 6.39 -32.96
C CYS A 315 -12.47 6.19 -33.44
N THR A 316 -12.84 4.94 -33.73
CA THR A 316 -14.18 4.54 -34.20
C THR A 316 -15.27 4.87 -33.19
N TRP A 317 -14.99 4.72 -31.89
CA TRP A 317 -15.92 5.09 -30.83
C TRP A 317 -16.24 6.59 -30.84
N ARG A 318 -15.23 7.46 -31.00
CA ARG A 318 -15.46 8.92 -31.09
C ARG A 318 -16.32 9.29 -32.28
N LYS A 319 -16.01 8.73 -33.46
CA LYS A 319 -16.79 8.94 -34.69
C LYS A 319 -18.26 8.54 -34.49
N SER A 320 -18.51 7.38 -33.90
CA SER A 320 -19.86 6.91 -33.57
C SER A 320 -20.60 7.85 -32.61
N MET A 321 -19.92 8.36 -31.57
CA MET A 321 -20.50 9.31 -30.62
C MET A 321 -20.86 10.64 -31.27
N ASP A 322 -19.98 11.17 -32.14
CA ASP A 322 -20.21 12.42 -32.86
C ASP A 322 -21.37 12.30 -33.87
N GLU A 323 -21.44 11.19 -34.61
CA GLU A 323 -22.57 10.87 -35.48
C GLU A 323 -23.89 10.78 -34.70
N GLY A 324 -23.90 10.14 -33.53
CA GLY A 324 -25.07 10.06 -32.66
C GLY A 324 -25.54 11.43 -32.15
N ARG A 325 -24.60 12.32 -31.81
CA ARG A 325 -24.92 13.72 -31.41
C ARG A 325 -25.50 14.52 -32.57
N LEU A 326 -24.92 14.42 -33.77
CA LEU A 326 -25.44 15.07 -34.97
C LEU A 326 -26.86 14.62 -35.29
N ARG A 327 -27.14 13.31 -35.19
CA ARG A 327 -28.47 12.75 -35.39
C ARG A 327 -29.48 13.30 -34.38
N SER A 328 -29.12 13.28 -33.09
CA SER A 328 -29.96 13.81 -32.00
C SER A 328 -30.26 15.30 -32.17
N SER A 329 -29.30 16.09 -32.66
CA SER A 329 -29.48 17.52 -32.92
C SER A 329 -30.47 17.76 -34.08
N ARG A 330 -30.35 16.99 -35.17
CA ARG A 330 -31.27 17.04 -36.32
C ARG A 330 -32.70 16.72 -35.89
N GLU A 331 -32.89 15.66 -35.13
CA GLU A 331 -34.21 15.26 -34.60
C GLU A 331 -34.82 16.37 -33.72
N ARG A 332 -34.04 17.00 -32.84
CA ARG A 332 -34.51 18.13 -32.02
C ARG A 332 -34.94 19.34 -32.86
N LEU A 333 -34.21 19.63 -33.93
CA LEU A 333 -34.55 20.72 -34.86
C LEU A 333 -35.83 20.41 -35.65
N GLU A 334 -36.02 19.16 -36.06
CA GLU A 334 -37.25 18.72 -36.73
C GLU A 334 -38.47 18.78 -35.82
N VAL A 335 -38.35 18.33 -34.56
CA VAL A 335 -39.41 18.46 -33.55
C VAL A 335 -39.74 19.93 -33.30
N LYS A 336 -38.73 20.80 -33.16
CA LYS A 336 -38.96 22.24 -33.02
C LYS A 336 -39.67 22.82 -34.24
N ARG A 337 -39.26 22.47 -35.47
CA ARG A 337 -39.93 22.94 -36.70
C ARG A 337 -41.39 22.50 -36.76
N LYS A 338 -41.70 21.25 -36.38
CA LYS A 338 -43.08 20.74 -36.32
C LYS A 338 -43.92 21.49 -35.28
N ASN A 339 -43.36 21.80 -34.12
CA ASN A 339 -44.06 22.52 -33.05
C ASN A 339 -44.17 24.04 -33.30
N SER A 340 -43.35 24.62 -34.18
CA SER A 340 -43.37 26.05 -34.52
C SER A 340 -44.30 26.38 -35.71
N GLY A 341 -44.77 25.36 -36.42
CA GLY A 341 -45.65 25.48 -37.57
C GLY A 341 -47.10 25.09 -37.29
N GLN A 342 -47.48 25.02 -36.01
CA GLN A 342 -48.82 24.65 -35.53
C GLN A 342 -49.50 25.84 -34.86
#